data_AF-A0A7S0F9S6-F1
#
_entry.id   AF-A0A7S0F9S6-F1
#
_cell.length_a   1.000
_cell.length_b   1.000
_cell.length_c   1.000
_cell.angle_alpha   90.00
_cell.angle_beta   90.00
_cell.angle_gamma   90.00
#
_symmetry.space_group_name_H-M   'P 1'
#
loop_
_entity.id
_entity.type
_entity.pdbx_description
1 polymer ?
#
loop_
_entity_poly.entity_id
_entity_poly.type
_entity_poly.pdbx_seq_one_letter_code
_entity_poly.pdbx_strand_id
1 'polypeptide(L)'
;MVAPSAPTAAPAALPELPALWGRDTWLAMAGLAIGLVAWLLGRSGEDTSLAYATAALVALGPTAYSGLMQLLGLLLPGPAGCDVASGAAAAAPASNATGSPSSRGAPRAATPASSPSHATAAPTAATATAASGGEPAAGSAPAAVLASAAARSAGRSGGPGGAAGGPLACLYAWGWLPDPMRWKPFPWNWLPDPMAWLWGALEILFIAPLAAVCIAVVVPAMVALKATWRHPRFAALRTGLPELVRCFSRPLGRAVLRDSRNHSYLPWLLVLGFFTPALFFWALRRHATHGLEFSTLAIYHILRIGPRFQLFAHAHTIVHKAGHDHKGFFRGRFQCLNGVVEWWITPFYGVVPNNYSIAHMKIHHRWHNDVDDVHTNLDLDRTVLGSFLIYTPRFTLYWTGLSPAALLAKRGEWALLWQLLKGMAAYYGITVLIWCWSPLFCLAYWVYPHMEACVLLCAISYLWHAFVEESDPGNQYVNSVTILEGHDNVWNEDYHVVHHHAPNCHWTDAPAHFQQHWEQYAAVTATIFRDTEEGMLLKWLFEKNFDKMAEHFVDLRGQLTHEEKKALIMRRLRVVVGETGRDGKRMQREWAATETIRTFEAER
;
A
#
# COMPACT_ATOMS: atom_id res chain seq x y z
N MET A 1 6.74 -45.77 -64.44
CA MET A 1 7.01 -46.22 -63.07
C MET A 1 7.94 -45.21 -62.43
N VAL A 2 7.55 -44.62 -61.29
CA VAL A 2 8.39 -43.73 -60.48
C VAL A 2 8.37 -44.30 -59.06
N ALA A 3 9.53 -44.41 -58.42
CA ALA A 3 9.65 -45.04 -57.10
C ALA A 3 9.08 -44.13 -55.99
N PRO A 4 8.51 -44.71 -54.90
CA PRO A 4 7.99 -43.93 -53.79
C PRO A 4 9.12 -43.33 -52.94
N SER A 5 8.92 -42.09 -52.47
CA SER A 5 9.82 -41.40 -51.56
C SER A 5 9.74 -41.97 -50.13
N ALA A 6 10.88 -41.97 -49.43
CA ALA A 6 11.00 -42.45 -48.06
C ALA A 6 10.25 -41.55 -47.05
N PRO A 7 9.74 -42.10 -45.93
CA PRO A 7 9.04 -41.33 -44.92
C PRO A 7 10.00 -40.39 -44.16
N THR A 8 9.55 -39.15 -43.93
CA THR A 8 10.24 -38.17 -43.09
C THR A 8 10.31 -38.63 -41.63
N ALA A 9 11.50 -38.62 -41.05
CA ALA A 9 11.71 -38.95 -39.65
C ALA A 9 10.96 -37.98 -38.71
N ALA A 10 10.35 -38.51 -37.66
CA ALA A 10 9.73 -37.71 -36.60
C ALA A 10 10.80 -36.91 -35.83
N PRO A 11 10.47 -35.70 -35.32
CA PRO A 11 11.42 -34.92 -34.52
C PRO A 11 11.81 -35.68 -33.25
N ALA A 12 13.10 -35.69 -32.94
CA ALA A 12 13.63 -36.35 -31.75
C ALA A 12 13.01 -35.73 -30.47
N ALA A 13 12.58 -36.59 -29.55
CA ALA A 13 12.09 -36.15 -28.25
C ALA A 13 13.19 -35.38 -27.49
N LEU A 14 12.82 -34.26 -26.87
CA LEU A 14 13.71 -33.53 -25.97
C LEU A 14 14.08 -34.46 -24.79
N PRO A 15 15.36 -34.49 -24.35
CA PRO A 15 15.77 -35.31 -23.23
C PRO A 15 15.03 -34.86 -21.96
N GLU A 16 14.56 -35.82 -21.17
CA GLU A 16 13.92 -35.53 -19.89
C GLU A 16 14.90 -34.80 -18.97
N LEU A 17 14.56 -33.57 -18.58
CA LEU A 17 15.30 -32.85 -17.55
C LEU A 17 15.16 -33.62 -16.23
N PRO A 18 16.26 -33.99 -15.54
CA PRO A 18 16.18 -34.69 -14.28
C PRO A 18 15.38 -33.85 -13.28
N ALA A 19 14.47 -34.51 -12.55
CA ALA A 19 13.62 -33.87 -11.56
C ALA A 19 14.45 -33.38 -10.36
N LEU A 20 15.03 -32.17 -10.51
CA LEU A 20 15.96 -31.54 -9.57
C LEU A 20 15.42 -31.37 -8.13
N TRP A 21 14.12 -31.53 -7.92
CA TRP A 21 13.43 -31.31 -6.65
C TRP A 21 12.33 -32.36 -6.47
N GLY A 22 12.54 -33.27 -5.52
CA GLY A 22 11.55 -34.29 -5.17
C GLY A 22 10.28 -33.70 -4.55
N ARG A 23 9.21 -34.49 -4.50
CA ARG A 23 7.93 -34.09 -3.86
C ARG A 23 8.17 -33.55 -2.45
N ASP A 24 8.96 -34.26 -1.66
CA ASP A 24 9.20 -33.89 -0.25
C ASP A 24 10.03 -32.61 -0.13
N THR A 25 10.94 -32.34 -1.06
CA THR A 25 11.67 -31.08 -1.15
C THR A 25 10.73 -29.91 -1.46
N TRP A 26 9.76 -30.10 -2.37
CA TRP A 26 8.72 -29.11 -2.66
C TRP A 26 7.81 -28.85 -1.45
N LEU A 27 7.40 -29.90 -0.73
CA LEU A 27 6.54 -29.76 0.45
C LEU A 27 7.29 -29.12 1.63
N ALA A 28 8.59 -29.41 1.80
CA ALA A 28 9.44 -28.75 2.79
C ALA A 28 9.67 -27.27 2.46
N MET A 29 9.98 -26.94 1.19
CA MET A 29 10.13 -25.55 0.74
C MET A 29 8.82 -24.77 0.84
N ALA A 30 7.69 -25.37 0.48
CA ALA A 30 6.38 -24.76 0.65
C ALA A 30 6.03 -24.56 2.13
N GLY A 31 6.30 -25.54 3.00
CA GLY A 31 6.08 -25.42 4.45
C GLY A 31 6.94 -24.34 5.10
N LEU A 32 8.23 -24.27 4.76
CA LEU A 32 9.14 -23.22 5.19
C LEU A 32 8.70 -21.84 4.68
N ALA A 33 8.34 -21.75 3.41
CA ALA A 33 7.88 -20.50 2.81
C ALA A 33 6.53 -20.05 3.39
N ILE A 34 5.56 -20.94 3.61
CA ILE A 34 4.29 -20.62 4.28
C ILE A 34 4.50 -20.20 5.73
N GLY A 35 5.40 -20.88 6.46
CA GLY A 35 5.75 -20.49 7.84
C GLY A 35 6.45 -19.13 7.90
N LEU A 36 7.33 -18.84 6.95
CA LEU A 36 8.05 -17.57 6.87
C LEU A 36 7.13 -16.44 6.37
N VAL A 37 6.22 -16.72 5.42
CA VAL A 37 5.11 -15.84 5.01
C VAL A 37 4.28 -15.50 6.24
N ALA A 38 3.70 -16.50 6.92
CA ALA A 38 2.85 -16.27 8.08
C ALA A 38 3.56 -15.44 9.17
N TRP A 39 4.84 -15.73 9.45
CA TRP A 39 5.67 -14.99 10.37
C TRP A 39 5.80 -13.49 10.01
N LEU A 40 6.02 -13.18 8.74
CA LEU A 40 6.20 -11.81 8.27
C LEU A 40 4.96 -10.94 8.44
N LEU A 41 3.78 -11.51 8.17
CA LEU A 41 2.51 -10.78 8.13
C LEU A 41 2.05 -10.31 9.52
N GLY A 42 2.56 -10.91 10.59
CA GLY A 42 2.33 -10.47 11.98
C GLY A 42 3.05 -9.19 12.40
N ARG A 43 3.50 -8.35 11.45
CA ARG A 43 4.34 -7.16 11.72
C ARG A 43 3.73 -5.81 11.33
N SER A 44 2.55 -5.76 10.73
CA SER A 44 1.81 -4.51 10.47
C SER A 44 1.12 -3.90 11.70
N GLY A 45 1.28 -4.54 12.86
CA GLY A 45 0.53 -4.26 14.09
C GLY A 45 -0.31 -5.45 14.56
N GLU A 46 -0.59 -6.42 13.67
CA GLU A 46 -1.52 -7.52 13.97
C GLU A 46 -1.04 -8.94 13.62
N ASP A 47 -0.39 -9.57 14.59
CA ASP A 47 -0.97 -10.75 15.27
C ASP A 47 -1.70 -11.82 14.41
N THR A 48 -0.98 -12.57 13.55
CA THR A 48 -1.60 -13.59 12.65
C THR A 48 -0.76 -14.84 12.26
N SER A 49 0.36 -15.20 12.90
CA SER A 49 1.40 -16.01 12.22
C SER A 49 1.45 -17.55 12.31
N LEU A 50 0.45 -18.30 12.83
CA LEU A 50 0.53 -19.80 12.86
C LEU A 50 -0.64 -20.62 12.30
N ALA A 51 -1.88 -20.13 12.15
CA ALA A 51 -2.93 -21.04 11.65
C ALA A 51 -2.69 -21.49 10.19
N TYR A 52 -1.87 -20.76 9.41
CA TYR A 52 -1.34 -21.24 8.13
C TYR A 52 -0.36 -22.40 8.25
N ALA A 53 0.51 -22.40 9.26
CA ALA A 53 1.37 -23.56 9.55
C ALA A 53 0.51 -24.76 9.95
N THR A 54 -0.53 -24.57 10.77
CA THR A 54 -1.45 -25.65 11.15
C THR A 54 -2.27 -26.17 9.97
N ALA A 55 -2.81 -25.30 9.12
CA ALA A 55 -3.55 -25.70 7.91
C ALA A 55 -2.66 -26.42 6.90
N ALA A 56 -1.41 -25.93 6.71
CA ALA A 56 -0.42 -26.62 5.89
C ALA A 56 -0.02 -27.98 6.49
N LEU A 57 0.25 -28.07 7.80
CA LEU A 57 0.59 -29.33 8.47
C LEU A 57 -0.56 -30.36 8.41
N VAL A 58 -1.82 -29.92 8.51
CA VAL A 58 -3.00 -30.78 8.31
C VAL A 58 -3.13 -31.24 6.84
N ALA A 59 -2.81 -30.38 5.86
CA ALA A 59 -2.78 -30.76 4.45
C ALA A 59 -1.57 -31.63 4.04
N LEU A 60 -0.48 -31.57 4.80
CA LEU A 60 0.77 -32.32 4.57
C LEU A 60 0.82 -33.68 5.28
N GLY A 61 -0.08 -33.91 6.26
CA GLY A 61 -0.18 -35.16 7.00
C GLY A 61 0.84 -35.32 8.15
N PRO A 62 0.64 -36.32 9.03
CA PRO A 62 1.38 -36.45 10.29
C PRO A 62 2.89 -36.69 10.14
N THR A 63 3.38 -37.11 8.98
CA THR A 63 4.81 -37.27 8.68
C THR A 63 5.55 -35.93 8.60
N ALA A 64 4.93 -34.88 8.05
CA ALA A 64 5.55 -33.55 7.95
C ALA A 64 5.69 -32.88 9.33
N TYR A 65 4.71 -33.08 10.22
CA TYR A 65 4.77 -32.61 11.60
C TYR A 65 5.91 -33.26 12.38
N SER A 66 6.06 -34.58 12.27
CA SER A 66 7.14 -35.33 12.92
C SER A 66 8.52 -34.92 12.43
N GLY A 67 8.69 -34.70 11.12
CA GLY A 67 9.94 -34.19 10.54
C GLY A 67 10.31 -32.79 11.04
N LEU A 68 9.33 -31.87 11.13
CA LEU A 68 9.55 -30.52 11.66
C LEU A 68 9.96 -30.54 13.14
N MET A 69 9.35 -31.40 13.95
CA MET A 69 9.69 -31.53 15.38
C MET A 69 11.07 -32.15 15.61
N GLN A 70 11.48 -33.12 14.78
CA GLN A 70 12.87 -33.64 14.81
C GLN A 70 13.88 -32.57 14.38
N LEU A 71 13.58 -31.78 13.36
CA LEU A 71 14.46 -30.70 12.90
C LEU A 71 14.61 -29.59 13.97
N LEU A 72 13.52 -29.22 14.66
CA LEU A 72 13.55 -28.26 15.77
C LEU A 72 14.33 -28.82 16.97
N GLY A 73 14.22 -30.11 17.27
CA GLY A 73 15.03 -30.78 18.30
C GLY A 73 16.52 -30.85 17.99
N LEU A 74 16.91 -30.79 16.71
CA LEU A 74 18.31 -30.74 16.25
C LEU A 74 18.89 -29.32 16.17
N LEU A 75 18.03 -28.29 16.06
CA LEU A 75 18.44 -26.89 15.87
C LEU A 75 18.42 -26.05 17.16
N LEU A 76 17.78 -26.55 18.23
CA LEU A 76 17.81 -25.92 19.55
C LEU A 76 18.95 -26.51 20.40
N PRO A 77 20.03 -25.77 20.69
CA PRO A 77 21.02 -26.23 21.65
C PRO A 77 20.39 -26.33 23.05
N GLY A 78 20.69 -27.41 23.76
CA GLY A 78 20.36 -27.53 25.18
C GLY A 78 21.03 -26.41 26.00
N PRO A 79 20.48 -26.03 27.16
CA PRO A 79 20.95 -24.86 27.91
C PRO A 79 22.36 -25.09 28.46
N ALA A 80 23.34 -24.43 27.84
CA ALA A 80 24.72 -24.37 28.31
C ALA A 80 25.07 -22.91 28.65
N GLY A 81 25.44 -22.67 29.91
CA GLY A 81 26.18 -21.46 30.30
C GLY A 81 25.38 -20.19 30.60
N CYS A 82 24.43 -20.25 31.53
CA CYS A 82 24.11 -19.11 32.39
C CYS A 82 24.19 -19.58 33.85
N ASP A 83 25.30 -19.28 34.53
CA ASP A 83 25.48 -19.61 35.94
C ASP A 83 24.47 -18.87 36.81
N VAL A 84 23.59 -19.63 37.46
CA VAL A 84 22.82 -19.16 38.62
C VAL A 84 23.08 -20.14 39.76
N ALA A 85 23.55 -19.60 40.88
CA ALA A 85 24.10 -20.37 41.99
C ALA A 85 23.11 -21.41 42.54
N SER A 86 23.65 -22.59 42.88
CA SER A 86 22.92 -23.70 43.47
C SER A 86 22.38 -23.37 44.87
N GLY A 87 21.05 -23.37 45.02
CA GLY A 87 20.36 -23.37 46.32
C GLY A 87 19.37 -24.53 46.36
N ALA A 88 19.78 -25.67 46.92
CA ALA A 88 18.95 -26.87 47.00
C ALA A 88 17.98 -26.83 48.21
N ALA A 89 16.70 -27.10 47.97
CA ALA A 89 15.77 -27.62 48.97
C ALA A 89 14.58 -28.31 48.28
N ALA A 90 14.26 -29.54 48.67
CA ALA A 90 13.08 -30.28 48.23
C ALA A 90 12.27 -30.75 49.46
N ALA A 91 10.95 -30.84 49.30
CA ALA A 91 9.94 -31.23 50.32
C ALA A 91 9.80 -30.22 51.50
N ALA A 92 8.66 -30.08 52.18
CA ALA A 92 7.39 -30.82 52.15
C ALA A 92 6.18 -29.85 52.44
N PRO A 93 4.91 -30.31 52.63
CA PRO A 93 3.72 -29.51 52.25
C PRO A 93 2.84 -28.97 53.39
N ALA A 94 1.89 -28.10 52.99
CA ALA A 94 0.54 -27.85 53.55
C ALA A 94 0.33 -27.58 55.07
N SER A 95 -0.26 -26.43 55.41
CA SER A 95 -1.51 -26.38 56.22
C SER A 95 -2.09 -24.97 56.45
N ASN A 96 -3.43 -24.98 56.55
CA ASN A 96 -4.42 -24.03 57.11
C ASN A 96 -3.99 -22.79 57.94
N ALA A 97 -4.52 -21.65 57.49
CA ALA A 97 -5.54 -20.80 58.16
C ALA A 97 -5.28 -20.07 59.51
N THR A 98 -5.99 -18.92 59.62
CA THR A 98 -6.32 -18.09 60.81
C THR A 98 -5.25 -17.14 61.36
N GLY A 99 -5.69 -15.97 61.86
CA GLY A 99 -4.87 -15.10 62.73
C GLY A 99 -4.67 -13.64 62.29
N SER A 100 -5.61 -12.77 62.67
CA SER A 100 -5.38 -11.33 62.96
C SER A 100 -5.57 -11.14 64.49
N PRO A 101 -5.19 -10.04 65.19
CA PRO A 101 -4.70 -8.73 64.72
C PRO A 101 -3.54 -8.10 65.58
N SER A 102 -3.28 -6.80 65.35
CA SER A 102 -2.58 -5.82 66.24
C SER A 102 -1.02 -5.81 66.19
N SER A 103 -0.29 -4.71 66.45
CA SER A 103 -0.60 -3.25 66.41
C SER A 103 0.68 -2.40 66.53
N ARG A 104 0.57 -1.07 66.29
CA ARG A 104 1.49 0.06 66.61
C ARG A 104 2.63 0.39 65.63
N GLY A 105 2.74 1.68 65.27
CA GLY A 105 3.92 2.29 64.65
C GLY A 105 3.62 3.43 63.65
N ALA A 106 3.36 4.65 64.13
CA ALA A 106 3.28 5.88 63.31
C ALA A 106 4.27 6.93 63.85
N PRO A 107 4.82 7.83 63.00
CA PRO A 107 4.23 9.15 62.73
C PRO A 107 4.19 9.52 61.22
N ARG A 108 3.17 10.23 60.70
CA ARG A 108 3.06 11.71 60.54
C ARG A 108 4.28 12.38 59.89
N ALA A 109 4.17 13.27 58.88
CA ALA A 109 3.02 13.90 58.20
C ALA A 109 3.46 14.30 56.74
N ALA A 110 2.77 15.09 55.88
CA ALA A 110 1.60 15.96 56.01
C ALA A 110 0.91 16.21 54.62
N THR A 111 -0.22 16.93 54.62
CA THR A 111 -0.90 17.56 53.47
C THR A 111 -1.49 18.92 53.91
N PRO A 112 -1.88 19.79 52.96
CA PRO A 112 -2.94 20.78 53.22
C PRO A 112 -4.11 20.71 52.22
N ALA A 113 -5.30 21.02 52.73
CA ALA A 113 -6.56 21.26 52.01
C ALA A 113 -6.69 22.77 51.64
N SER A 114 -7.75 23.39 51.12
CA SER A 114 -9.09 23.05 50.58
C SER A 114 -9.67 24.31 49.89
N SER A 115 -10.82 24.19 49.22
CA SER A 115 -11.57 25.25 48.49
C SER A 115 -11.99 26.49 49.31
N PRO A 116 -12.65 27.49 48.66
CA PRO A 116 -14.10 27.58 48.88
C PRO A 116 -14.97 27.85 47.63
N SER A 117 -16.28 27.84 47.87
CA SER A 117 -17.43 27.82 46.94
C SER A 117 -17.92 29.20 46.44
N HIS A 118 -18.74 29.19 45.37
CA HIS A 118 -19.99 29.96 45.35
C HIS A 118 -21.04 29.33 44.42
N ALA A 119 -22.32 29.40 44.80
CA ALA A 119 -23.47 28.94 44.01
C ALA A 119 -24.72 29.80 44.30
N THR A 120 -25.40 30.21 43.22
CA THR A 120 -26.74 30.86 43.14
C THR A 120 -27.04 31.03 41.63
N ALA A 121 -28.25 30.95 41.09
CA ALA A 121 -29.53 30.40 41.54
C ALA A 121 -30.39 30.17 40.26
N ALA A 122 -31.36 29.26 40.28
CA ALA A 122 -32.30 29.06 39.17
C ALA A 122 -33.48 30.08 39.23
N PRO A 123 -34.28 30.16 38.16
CA PRO A 123 -35.69 29.81 38.37
C PRO A 123 -36.28 28.85 37.32
N THR A 124 -37.18 28.00 37.81
CA THR A 124 -38.23 27.24 37.08
C THR A 124 -39.26 28.22 36.46
N ALA A 125 -40.13 27.97 35.48
CA ALA A 125 -40.87 26.81 34.95
C ALA A 125 -41.50 27.26 33.58
N ALA A 126 -42.38 26.59 32.82
CA ALA A 126 -43.17 25.35 32.95
C ALA A 126 -43.67 24.86 31.55
N THR A 127 -44.11 23.60 31.48
CA THR A 127 -45.21 23.05 30.61
C THR A 127 -45.20 23.29 29.08
N ALA A 128 -45.01 22.25 28.26
CA ALA A 128 -46.04 21.33 27.70
C ALA A 128 -46.62 21.86 26.35
N THR A 129 -46.95 21.05 25.33
CA THR A 129 -47.63 19.74 25.32
C THR A 129 -47.12 18.77 24.23
N ALA A 130 -47.48 17.49 24.36
CA ALA A 130 -47.25 16.45 23.37
C ALA A 130 -48.46 16.25 22.43
N ALA A 131 -48.27 15.58 21.28
CA ALA A 131 -49.01 14.36 20.87
C ALA A 131 -48.71 13.93 19.42
N SER A 132 -48.70 12.59 19.18
CA SER A 132 -48.97 11.86 17.92
C SER A 132 -48.33 12.31 16.59
N GLY A 133 -47.83 11.44 15.70
CA GLY A 133 -48.00 9.99 15.58
C GLY A 133 -48.50 9.64 14.16
N GLY A 134 -47.78 8.80 13.42
CA GLY A 134 -48.18 8.35 12.08
C GLY A 134 -47.04 7.92 11.16
N GLU A 135 -46.81 6.61 11.04
CA GLU A 135 -46.36 6.02 9.77
C GLU A 135 -47.56 5.95 8.80
N PRO A 136 -47.36 5.96 7.47
CA PRO A 136 -47.17 4.67 6.78
C PRO A 136 -46.22 4.66 5.56
N ALA A 137 -45.58 3.50 5.38
CA ALA A 137 -45.34 2.74 4.13
C ALA A 137 -44.84 3.43 2.82
N ALA A 138 -43.66 2.95 2.38
CA ALA A 138 -43.27 2.54 1.02
C ALA A 138 -43.89 3.22 -0.24
N GLY A 139 -43.04 3.88 -1.04
CA GLY A 139 -43.38 4.31 -2.40
C GLY A 139 -42.17 4.72 -3.25
N SER A 140 -41.95 4.01 -4.35
CA SER A 140 -41.08 4.28 -5.52
C SER A 140 -40.43 5.67 -5.71
N ALA A 141 -39.13 5.69 -6.03
CA ALA A 141 -38.48 6.78 -6.77
C ALA A 141 -38.92 6.79 -8.26
N PRO A 142 -38.85 7.94 -8.97
CA PRO A 142 -37.99 7.94 -10.16
C PRO A 142 -37.28 9.27 -10.53
N ALA A 143 -36.12 9.12 -11.17
CA ALA A 143 -35.56 9.90 -12.29
C ALA A 143 -35.27 11.43 -12.21
N ALA A 144 -35.82 12.21 -11.26
CA ALA A 144 -35.76 13.69 -11.35
C ALA A 144 -34.38 14.33 -11.01
N VAL A 145 -33.48 13.63 -10.31
CA VAL A 145 -32.25 14.25 -9.74
C VAL A 145 -31.06 14.27 -10.71
N LEU A 146 -31.02 13.38 -11.71
CA LEU A 146 -29.91 13.28 -12.67
C LEU A 146 -29.88 14.41 -13.72
N ALA A 147 -31.00 15.10 -13.96
CA ALA A 147 -31.08 16.17 -14.97
C ALA A 147 -30.43 17.49 -14.54
N SER A 148 -30.39 17.81 -13.23
CA SER A 148 -29.91 19.14 -12.75
C SER A 148 -28.38 19.29 -12.69
N ALA A 149 -27.63 18.21 -12.92
CA ALA A 149 -26.17 18.24 -13.05
C ALA A 149 -25.74 18.61 -14.47
N ALA A 150 -26.40 18.04 -15.49
CA ALA A 150 -26.12 18.35 -16.90
C ALA A 150 -26.49 19.80 -17.29
N ALA A 151 -27.53 20.38 -16.66
CA ALA A 151 -27.95 21.75 -16.94
C ALA A 151 -26.97 22.83 -16.43
N ARG A 152 -26.05 22.49 -15.52
CA ARG A 152 -25.13 23.48 -14.89
C ARG A 152 -23.78 23.66 -15.60
N SER A 153 -23.42 22.81 -16.56
CA SER A 153 -22.27 23.05 -17.45
C SER A 153 -22.61 23.93 -18.66
N ALA A 154 -23.89 24.06 -19.03
CA ALA A 154 -24.35 24.85 -20.17
C ALA A 154 -24.45 26.38 -19.90
N GLY A 155 -24.09 26.83 -18.69
CA GLY A 155 -24.41 28.18 -18.18
C GLY A 155 -23.29 29.22 -18.21
N ARG A 156 -22.21 29.05 -18.99
CA ARG A 156 -21.13 30.06 -19.15
C ARG A 156 -20.53 30.07 -20.56
N SER A 157 -21.26 30.58 -21.55
CA SER A 157 -20.75 30.85 -22.90
C SER A 157 -21.25 32.20 -23.43
N GLY A 158 -20.77 33.29 -22.80
CA GLY A 158 -20.97 34.66 -23.28
C GLY A 158 -19.70 35.22 -23.91
N GLY A 159 -19.51 35.03 -25.22
CA GLY A 159 -18.37 35.54 -26.00
C GLY A 159 -18.54 35.19 -27.49
N PRO A 160 -18.31 36.11 -28.46
CA PRO A 160 -18.98 36.01 -29.75
C PRO A 160 -18.16 35.37 -30.89
N GLY A 161 -18.89 34.74 -31.83
CA GLY A 161 -18.38 34.19 -33.10
C GLY A 161 -17.91 32.74 -32.97
N GLY A 162 -18.29 31.80 -33.84
CA GLY A 162 -19.16 31.88 -35.01
C GLY A 162 -18.91 30.66 -35.90
N ALA A 163 -19.97 29.93 -36.26
CA ALA A 163 -19.96 28.79 -37.19
C ALA A 163 -19.04 27.58 -36.86
N ALA A 164 -19.61 26.55 -36.24
CA ALA A 164 -19.13 25.16 -36.36
C ALA A 164 -20.28 24.14 -36.20
N GLY A 165 -21.36 24.27 -36.98
CA GLY A 165 -22.49 23.32 -36.96
C GLY A 165 -22.18 21.99 -37.65
N GLY A 166 -21.15 21.27 -37.20
CA GLY A 166 -20.69 20.01 -37.80
C GLY A 166 -20.35 18.94 -36.75
N PRO A 167 -20.05 17.70 -37.18
CA PRO A 167 -19.83 16.56 -36.27
C PRO A 167 -18.71 16.80 -35.25
N LEU A 168 -17.70 17.62 -35.58
CA LEU A 168 -16.66 18.03 -34.63
C LEU A 168 -17.20 18.82 -33.43
N ALA A 169 -18.24 19.65 -33.60
CA ALA A 169 -18.84 20.36 -32.48
C ALA A 169 -19.72 19.45 -31.60
N CYS A 170 -20.33 18.40 -32.18
CA CYS A 170 -20.94 17.34 -31.37
C CYS A 170 -19.87 16.59 -30.55
N LEU A 171 -18.71 16.31 -31.14
CA LEU A 171 -17.58 15.69 -30.42
C LEU A 171 -17.02 16.59 -29.30
N TYR A 172 -16.91 17.90 -29.51
CA TYR A 172 -16.59 18.85 -28.42
C TYR A 172 -17.70 18.90 -27.35
N ALA A 173 -18.97 19.03 -27.74
CA ALA A 173 -20.11 19.11 -26.82
C ALA A 173 -20.31 17.82 -25.99
N TRP A 174 -19.87 16.67 -26.51
CA TRP A 174 -19.86 15.39 -25.81
C TRP A 174 -18.51 15.09 -25.10
N GLY A 175 -17.54 16.01 -25.15
CA GLY A 175 -16.24 15.89 -24.47
C GLY A 175 -15.24 14.90 -25.10
N TRP A 176 -15.47 14.45 -26.34
CA TRP A 176 -14.61 13.51 -27.08
C TRP A 176 -13.40 14.17 -27.76
N LEU A 177 -13.28 15.49 -27.67
CA LEU A 177 -12.08 16.24 -28.01
C LEU A 177 -11.56 16.93 -26.73
N PRO A 178 -10.23 17.10 -26.55
CA PRO A 178 -9.70 17.81 -25.40
C PRO A 178 -10.26 19.24 -25.37
N ASP A 179 -10.82 19.65 -24.22
CA ASP A 179 -11.23 21.04 -24.00
C ASP A 179 -9.97 21.93 -23.96
N PRO A 180 -9.77 22.85 -24.93
CA PRO A 180 -8.58 23.69 -24.97
C PRO A 180 -8.53 24.71 -23.80
N MET A 181 -9.62 24.90 -23.06
CA MET A 181 -9.69 25.81 -21.90
C MET A 181 -9.37 25.10 -20.57
N ARG A 182 -9.29 23.76 -20.55
CA ARG A 182 -9.01 22.98 -19.34
C ARG A 182 -7.63 22.35 -19.41
N TRP A 183 -6.72 22.88 -18.61
CA TRP A 183 -5.39 22.29 -18.41
C TRP A 183 -5.49 20.81 -17.98
N LYS A 184 -4.58 20.00 -18.51
CA LYS A 184 -4.33 18.61 -18.11
C LYS A 184 -2.82 18.37 -18.03
N PRO A 185 -2.35 17.46 -17.16
CA PRO A 185 -0.94 17.10 -17.10
C PRO A 185 -0.46 16.45 -18.41
N PHE A 186 0.84 16.50 -18.66
CA PHE A 186 1.45 15.80 -19.79
C PHE A 186 1.66 14.31 -19.44
N PRO A 187 1.38 13.34 -20.34
CA PRO A 187 0.86 13.47 -21.71
C PRO A 187 -0.68 13.42 -21.82
N TRP A 188 -1.42 13.50 -20.70
CA TRP A 188 -2.88 13.38 -20.61
C TRP A 188 -3.67 14.48 -21.31
N ASN A 189 -3.03 15.60 -21.62
CA ASN A 189 -3.54 16.63 -22.51
C ASN A 189 -3.89 16.12 -23.92
N TRP A 190 -3.49 14.91 -24.30
CA TRP A 190 -3.89 14.26 -25.55
C TRP A 190 -5.10 13.31 -25.44
N LEU A 191 -5.53 12.93 -24.23
CA LEU A 191 -6.64 11.98 -24.04
C LEU A 191 -7.92 12.71 -23.58
N PRO A 192 -9.05 12.58 -24.29
CA PRO A 192 -10.35 13.09 -23.86
C PRO A 192 -10.86 12.39 -22.58
N ASP A 193 -11.57 13.10 -21.71
CA ASP A 193 -12.04 12.56 -20.43
C ASP A 193 -12.99 11.34 -20.59
N PRO A 194 -13.93 11.29 -21.55
CA PRO A 194 -14.76 10.10 -21.79
C PRO A 194 -13.94 8.85 -22.17
N MET A 195 -12.83 9.03 -22.90
CA MET A 195 -11.94 7.93 -23.28
C MET A 195 -11.09 7.46 -22.09
N ALA A 196 -10.57 8.39 -21.28
CA ALA A 196 -9.89 8.07 -20.03
C ALA A 196 -10.81 7.32 -19.06
N TRP A 197 -12.05 7.81 -18.90
CA TRP A 197 -13.08 7.18 -18.08
C TRP A 197 -13.42 5.77 -18.56
N LEU A 198 -13.63 5.58 -19.87
CA LEU A 198 -13.95 4.27 -20.45
C LEU A 198 -12.79 3.27 -20.24
N TRP A 199 -11.55 3.71 -20.44
CA TRP A 199 -10.38 2.91 -20.10
C TRP A 199 -10.39 2.52 -18.63
N GLY A 200 -10.44 3.49 -17.70
CA GLY A 200 -10.40 3.19 -16.27
C GLY A 200 -11.53 2.25 -15.80
N ALA A 201 -12.73 2.39 -16.39
CA ALA A 201 -13.83 1.47 -16.16
C ALA A 201 -13.54 0.06 -16.67
N LEU A 202 -13.02 -0.10 -17.89
CA LEU A 202 -12.63 -1.41 -18.45
C LEU A 202 -11.49 -2.07 -17.66
N GLU A 203 -10.52 -1.30 -17.19
CA GLU A 203 -9.39 -1.76 -16.39
C GLU A 203 -9.83 -2.28 -15.01
N ILE A 204 -10.74 -1.56 -14.34
CA ILE A 204 -11.36 -2.02 -13.09
C ILE A 204 -12.23 -3.26 -13.34
N LEU A 205 -13.02 -3.29 -14.43
CA LEU A 205 -13.82 -4.47 -14.80
C LEU A 205 -12.97 -5.71 -15.10
N PHE A 206 -11.75 -5.55 -15.63
CA PHE A 206 -10.82 -6.64 -15.85
C PHE A 206 -10.34 -7.27 -14.54
N ILE A 207 -10.01 -6.46 -13.52
CA ILE A 207 -9.51 -7.01 -12.24
C ILE A 207 -10.63 -7.41 -11.25
N ALA A 208 -11.78 -6.74 -11.31
CA ALA A 208 -12.81 -6.81 -10.27
C ALA A 208 -13.30 -8.23 -9.93
N PRO A 209 -13.54 -9.16 -10.88
CA PRO A 209 -14.05 -10.50 -10.54
C PRO A 209 -13.12 -11.29 -9.63
N LEU A 210 -11.82 -11.29 -9.93
CA LEU A 210 -10.81 -12.03 -9.16
C LEU A 210 -10.38 -11.26 -7.90
N ALA A 211 -10.31 -9.93 -7.96
CA ALA A 211 -10.10 -9.09 -6.78
C ALA A 211 -11.24 -9.27 -5.76
N ALA A 212 -12.50 -9.34 -6.20
CA ALA A 212 -13.64 -9.60 -5.34
C ALA A 212 -13.58 -10.99 -4.69
N VAL A 213 -13.19 -12.03 -5.43
CA VAL A 213 -12.93 -13.38 -4.86
C VAL A 213 -11.80 -13.33 -3.83
N CYS A 214 -10.69 -12.64 -4.13
CA CYS A 214 -9.59 -12.50 -3.19
C CYS A 214 -10.04 -11.79 -1.90
N ILE A 215 -10.75 -10.66 -1.99
CA ILE A 215 -11.29 -9.94 -0.83
C ILE A 215 -12.27 -10.81 -0.04
N ALA A 216 -13.24 -11.44 -0.71
CA ALA A 216 -14.29 -12.23 -0.09
C ALA A 216 -13.77 -13.50 0.60
N VAL A 217 -12.65 -14.06 0.17
CA VAL A 217 -11.99 -15.21 0.82
C VAL A 217 -10.99 -14.74 1.88
N VAL A 218 -10.14 -13.77 1.56
CA VAL A 218 -9.04 -13.32 2.43
C VAL A 218 -9.56 -12.59 3.67
N VAL A 219 -10.56 -11.72 3.56
CA VAL A 219 -11.03 -10.92 4.71
C VAL A 219 -11.67 -11.80 5.80
N PRO A 220 -12.62 -12.72 5.53
CA PRO A 220 -13.17 -13.60 6.56
C PRO A 220 -12.15 -14.60 7.10
N ALA A 221 -11.29 -15.15 6.22
CA ALA A 221 -10.18 -16.01 6.66
C ALA A 221 -9.24 -15.27 7.62
N MET A 222 -9.01 -13.97 7.37
CA MET A 222 -8.22 -13.12 8.26
C MET A 222 -8.89 -12.84 9.60
N VAL A 223 -10.19 -12.58 9.63
CA VAL A 223 -10.93 -12.42 10.91
C VAL A 223 -10.81 -13.71 11.75
N ALA A 224 -11.01 -14.88 11.13
CA ALA A 224 -10.85 -16.17 11.79
C ALA A 224 -9.40 -16.45 12.23
N LEU A 225 -8.41 -16.11 11.41
CA LEU A 225 -6.99 -16.25 11.73
C LEU A 225 -6.57 -15.36 12.91
N LYS A 226 -6.99 -14.08 12.89
CA LYS A 226 -6.73 -13.08 13.93
C LYS A 226 -7.38 -13.48 15.26
N ALA A 227 -8.62 -13.97 15.22
CA ALA A 227 -9.28 -14.56 16.39
C ALA A 227 -8.53 -15.78 16.93
N THR A 228 -8.07 -16.67 16.04
CA THR A 228 -7.27 -17.85 16.40
C THR A 228 -5.93 -17.44 17.02
N TRP A 229 -5.23 -16.46 16.46
CA TRP A 229 -3.91 -16.03 16.91
C TRP A 229 -3.94 -15.27 18.24
N ARG A 230 -4.96 -14.44 18.47
CA ARG A 230 -5.20 -13.77 19.76
C ARG A 230 -5.50 -14.75 20.90
N HIS A 231 -5.72 -16.04 20.61
CA HIS A 231 -5.91 -17.07 21.62
C HIS A 231 -4.66 -17.27 22.49
N PRO A 232 -4.76 -17.32 23.84
CA PRO A 232 -3.59 -17.36 24.75
C PRO A 232 -2.57 -18.48 24.48
N ARG A 233 -3.00 -19.61 23.90
CA ARG A 233 -2.11 -20.71 23.48
C ARG A 233 -1.00 -20.28 22.51
N PHE A 234 -1.20 -19.23 21.72
CA PHE A 234 -0.18 -18.71 20.80
C PHE A 234 0.62 -17.53 21.38
N ALA A 235 0.35 -17.09 22.62
CA ALA A 235 0.99 -15.92 23.21
C ALA A 235 2.53 -16.03 23.28
N ALA A 236 3.06 -17.22 23.60
CA ALA A 236 4.50 -17.48 23.64
C ALA A 236 5.14 -17.44 22.24
N LEU A 237 4.44 -17.92 21.21
CA LEU A 237 4.91 -17.82 19.83
C LEU A 237 4.83 -16.38 19.32
N ARG A 238 3.77 -15.66 19.70
CA ARG A 238 3.56 -14.25 19.36
C ARG A 238 4.68 -13.35 19.85
N THR A 239 5.17 -13.55 21.07
CA THR A 239 6.29 -12.78 21.60
C THR A 239 7.64 -13.35 21.14
N GLY A 240 7.79 -14.68 21.14
CA GLY A 240 9.05 -15.36 20.85
C GLY A 240 9.46 -15.35 19.38
N LEU A 241 8.54 -15.55 18.43
CA LEU A 241 8.87 -15.70 17.00
C LEU A 241 9.40 -14.39 16.36
N PRO A 242 8.82 -13.20 16.62
CA PRO A 242 9.42 -11.96 16.17
C PRO A 242 10.84 -11.77 16.71
N GLU A 243 11.09 -12.11 17.98
CA GLU A 243 12.44 -11.95 18.55
C GLU A 243 13.43 -12.99 18.03
N LEU A 244 13.01 -14.25 17.85
CA LEU A 244 13.82 -15.28 17.20
C LEU A 244 14.34 -14.80 15.84
N VAL A 245 13.47 -14.23 14.99
CA VAL A 245 13.92 -13.72 13.69
C VAL A 245 14.66 -12.38 13.82
N ARG A 246 14.45 -11.56 14.85
CA ARG A 246 15.38 -10.44 15.17
C ARG A 246 16.77 -10.95 15.55
N CYS A 247 16.88 -12.06 16.29
CA CYS A 247 18.16 -12.68 16.68
C CYS A 247 18.96 -13.17 15.48
N PHE A 248 18.32 -13.70 14.43
CA PHE A 248 19.01 -14.06 13.18
C PHE A 248 19.23 -12.85 12.23
N SER A 249 18.22 -12.00 12.07
CA SER A 249 18.30 -10.90 11.10
C SER A 249 19.23 -9.77 11.54
N ARG A 250 19.28 -9.40 12.83
CA ARG A 250 20.16 -8.30 13.30
C ARG A 250 21.66 -8.56 13.04
N PRO A 251 22.25 -9.73 13.41
CA PRO A 251 23.64 -10.04 13.06
C PRO A 251 23.87 -10.10 11.55
N LEU A 252 22.96 -10.71 10.78
CA LEU A 252 23.06 -10.79 9.33
C LEU A 252 23.00 -9.40 8.68
N GLY A 253 22.10 -8.53 9.15
CA GLY A 253 21.99 -7.13 8.73
C GLY A 253 23.26 -6.35 9.00
N ARG A 254 23.85 -6.47 10.20
CA ARG A 254 25.18 -5.90 10.50
C ARG A 254 26.30 -6.43 9.61
N ALA A 255 26.17 -7.65 9.07
CA ALA A 255 27.16 -8.20 8.13
C ALA A 255 26.95 -7.65 6.71
N VAL A 256 25.73 -7.77 6.14
CA VAL A 256 25.47 -7.64 4.70
C VAL A 256 24.88 -6.30 4.25
N LEU A 257 24.21 -5.56 5.13
CA LEU A 257 23.54 -4.29 4.78
C LEU A 257 24.45 -3.07 5.00
N ARG A 258 24.16 -1.98 4.29
CA ARG A 258 24.76 -0.65 4.53
C ARG A 258 24.26 -0.05 5.84
N ASP A 259 22.95 0.07 6.00
CA ASP A 259 22.31 0.41 7.27
C ASP A 259 21.80 -0.86 7.94
N SER A 260 22.32 -1.17 9.12
CA SER A 260 21.93 -2.36 9.88
C SER A 260 20.51 -2.28 10.47
N ARG A 261 19.89 -1.09 10.52
CA ARG A 261 18.49 -0.91 10.93
C ARG A 261 17.52 -1.55 9.92
N ASN A 262 17.91 -1.64 8.66
CA ASN A 262 17.18 -2.34 7.59
C ASN A 262 17.24 -3.87 7.70
N HIS A 263 17.73 -4.44 8.82
CA HIS A 263 17.72 -5.89 9.03
C HIS A 263 16.32 -6.52 8.93
N SER A 264 15.26 -5.73 9.14
CA SER A 264 13.87 -6.12 8.93
C SER A 264 13.56 -6.51 7.49
N TYR A 265 14.30 -6.01 6.50
CA TYR A 265 14.08 -6.28 5.07
C TYR A 265 14.53 -7.68 4.68
N LEU A 266 15.66 -8.18 5.23
CA LEU A 266 16.28 -9.44 4.80
C LEU A 266 15.32 -10.62 4.77
N PRO A 267 14.47 -10.84 5.77
CA PRO A 267 13.58 -11.99 5.75
C PRO A 267 12.37 -11.80 4.83
N TRP A 268 11.91 -10.56 4.59
CA TRP A 268 10.93 -10.25 3.54
C TRP A 268 11.51 -10.52 2.16
N LEU A 269 12.78 -10.15 1.91
CA LEU A 269 13.49 -10.51 0.67
C LEU A 269 13.58 -12.03 0.48
N LEU A 270 13.78 -12.80 1.55
CA LEU A 270 13.75 -14.26 1.48
C LEU A 270 12.36 -14.79 1.13
N VAL A 271 11.29 -14.35 1.79
CA VAL A 271 9.94 -14.80 1.42
C VAL A 271 9.58 -14.39 0.01
N LEU A 272 9.61 -13.10 -0.29
CA LEU A 272 9.13 -12.59 -1.56
C LEU A 272 10.02 -13.07 -2.72
N GLY A 273 11.31 -13.33 -2.47
CA GLY A 273 12.26 -13.89 -3.43
C GLY A 273 12.25 -15.41 -3.61
N PHE A 274 11.60 -16.17 -2.73
CA PHE A 274 11.48 -17.64 -2.87
C PHE A 274 10.03 -18.11 -2.99
N PHE A 275 9.13 -17.68 -2.10
CA PHE A 275 7.73 -18.09 -2.05
C PHE A 275 6.99 -17.74 -3.35
N THR A 276 7.01 -16.46 -3.74
CA THR A 276 6.22 -15.98 -4.87
C THR A 276 6.70 -16.55 -6.21
N PRO A 277 8.02 -16.60 -6.51
CA PRO A 277 8.51 -17.31 -7.69
C PRO A 277 8.18 -18.81 -7.65
N ALA A 278 8.32 -19.49 -6.51
CA ALA A 278 7.96 -20.91 -6.40
C ALA A 278 6.47 -21.16 -6.65
N LEU A 279 5.60 -20.26 -6.17
CA LEU A 279 4.15 -20.29 -6.40
C LEU A 279 3.81 -20.04 -7.88
N PHE A 280 4.53 -19.13 -8.55
CA PHE A 280 4.41 -18.92 -10.01
C PHE A 280 4.85 -20.14 -10.81
N PHE A 281 6.00 -20.75 -10.51
CA PHE A 281 6.47 -21.95 -11.20
C PHE A 281 5.59 -23.19 -10.90
N TRP A 282 4.99 -23.27 -9.71
CA TRP A 282 3.94 -24.24 -9.40
C TRP A 282 2.71 -24.05 -10.29
N ALA A 283 2.22 -22.82 -10.41
CA ALA A 283 1.09 -22.50 -11.27
C ALA A 283 1.40 -22.76 -12.77
N LEU A 284 2.62 -22.41 -13.22
CA LEU A 284 3.12 -22.72 -14.56
C LEU A 284 3.12 -24.22 -14.85
N ARG A 285 3.65 -25.03 -13.92
CA ARG A 285 3.66 -26.50 -14.04
C ARG A 285 2.24 -27.06 -14.09
N ARG A 286 1.34 -26.60 -13.22
CA ARG A 286 -0.08 -27.02 -13.23
C ARG A 286 -0.74 -26.66 -14.55
N HIS A 287 -0.58 -25.42 -15.02
CA HIS A 287 -1.16 -24.97 -16.30
C HIS A 287 -0.62 -25.74 -17.49
N ALA A 288 0.68 -26.04 -17.53
CA ALA A 288 1.29 -26.87 -18.56
C ALA A 288 0.79 -28.34 -18.55
N THR A 289 0.28 -28.83 -17.42
CA THR A 289 -0.19 -30.22 -17.26
C THR A 289 -1.72 -30.36 -17.41
N HIS A 290 -2.48 -29.35 -16.98
CA HIS A 290 -3.94 -29.42 -16.80
C HIS A 290 -4.70 -28.27 -17.49
N GLY A 291 -4.01 -27.30 -18.10
CA GLY A 291 -4.61 -26.06 -18.59
C GLY A 291 -5.01 -25.11 -17.46
N LEU A 292 -5.86 -24.13 -17.79
CA LEU A 292 -6.29 -23.10 -16.83
C LEU A 292 -7.31 -23.67 -15.83
N GLU A 293 -6.84 -24.00 -14.63
CA GLU A 293 -7.69 -24.40 -13.52
C GLU A 293 -8.06 -23.21 -12.63
N PHE A 294 -9.36 -23.02 -12.36
CA PHE A 294 -9.83 -21.95 -11.47
C PHE A 294 -9.32 -22.10 -10.03
N SER A 295 -9.15 -23.33 -9.54
CA SER A 295 -8.56 -23.61 -8.23
C SER A 295 -7.10 -23.15 -8.14
N THR A 296 -6.28 -23.49 -9.14
CA THR A 296 -4.89 -23.02 -9.25
C THR A 296 -4.81 -21.51 -9.33
N LEU A 297 -5.70 -20.88 -10.11
CA LEU A 297 -5.80 -19.43 -10.24
C LEU A 297 -6.11 -18.74 -8.91
N ALA A 298 -7.17 -19.18 -8.22
CA ALA A 298 -7.59 -18.62 -6.96
C ALA A 298 -6.52 -18.82 -5.86
N ILE A 299 -5.96 -20.03 -5.74
CA ILE A 299 -4.90 -20.33 -4.78
C ILE A 299 -3.66 -19.47 -5.05
N TYR A 300 -3.23 -19.33 -6.31
CA TYR A 300 -2.09 -18.49 -6.68
C TYR A 300 -2.30 -17.04 -6.23
N HIS A 301 -3.42 -16.41 -6.57
CA HIS A 301 -3.62 -14.98 -6.26
C HIS A 301 -3.86 -14.73 -4.78
N ILE A 302 -4.64 -15.57 -4.10
CA ILE A 302 -4.87 -15.48 -2.65
C ILE A 302 -3.55 -15.62 -1.88
N LEU A 303 -2.71 -16.59 -2.26
CA LEU A 303 -1.41 -16.80 -1.60
C LEU A 303 -0.39 -15.73 -1.98
N ARG A 304 -0.33 -15.27 -3.23
CA ARG A 304 0.60 -14.22 -3.69
C ARG A 304 0.35 -12.87 -3.01
N ILE A 305 -0.91 -12.43 -2.98
CA ILE A 305 -1.30 -11.13 -2.42
C ILE A 305 -1.19 -11.14 -0.89
N GLY A 306 -1.41 -12.31 -0.30
CA GLY A 306 -1.32 -12.58 1.12
C GLY A 306 -2.55 -12.09 1.91
N PRO A 307 -2.70 -12.57 3.15
CA PRO A 307 -3.69 -12.07 4.10
C PRO A 307 -3.67 -10.55 4.22
N ARG A 308 -4.84 -9.91 4.14
CA ARG A 308 -5.02 -8.44 4.18
C ARG A 308 -4.00 -7.71 3.28
N PHE A 309 -3.72 -8.26 2.09
CA PHE A 309 -2.78 -7.72 1.11
C PHE A 309 -1.33 -7.57 1.61
N GLN A 310 -0.96 -8.17 2.75
CA GLN A 310 0.30 -7.83 3.43
C GLN A 310 1.56 -8.33 2.70
N LEU A 311 1.51 -9.36 1.84
CA LEU A 311 2.64 -9.70 0.95
C LEU A 311 2.77 -8.68 -0.19
N PHE A 312 1.64 -8.28 -0.79
CA PHE A 312 1.58 -7.23 -1.81
C PHE A 312 2.11 -5.89 -1.27
N ALA A 313 1.62 -5.47 -0.10
CA ALA A 313 2.07 -4.26 0.59
C ALA A 313 3.59 -4.27 0.74
N HIS A 314 4.16 -5.29 1.40
CA HIS A 314 5.61 -5.35 1.62
C HIS A 314 6.43 -5.51 0.32
N ALA A 315 5.89 -6.15 -0.73
CA ALA A 315 6.55 -6.19 -2.04
C ALA A 315 6.64 -4.81 -2.68
N HIS A 316 5.59 -3.99 -2.58
CA HIS A 316 5.61 -2.62 -3.09
C HIS A 316 6.38 -1.66 -2.17
N THR A 317 6.29 -1.81 -0.85
CA THR A 317 7.08 -1.02 0.09
C THR A 317 8.58 -1.34 -0.02
N ILE A 318 8.99 -2.58 -0.31
CA ILE A 318 10.43 -2.87 -0.39
C ILE A 318 11.06 -2.34 -1.68
N VAL A 319 10.35 -2.29 -2.81
CA VAL A 319 10.82 -1.55 -4.00
C VAL A 319 10.78 -0.05 -3.79
N HIS A 320 9.80 0.44 -3.03
CA HIS A 320 9.73 1.84 -2.62
C HIS A 320 10.97 2.27 -1.84
N LYS A 321 11.31 1.56 -0.76
CA LYS A 321 12.54 1.81 0.01
C LYS A 321 13.81 1.58 -0.83
N ALA A 322 13.79 0.65 -1.81
CA ALA A 322 14.94 0.39 -2.68
C ALA A 322 15.21 1.54 -3.67
N GLY A 323 14.16 2.16 -4.22
CA GLY A 323 14.30 3.33 -5.11
C GLY A 323 14.83 4.57 -4.41
N HIS A 324 14.55 4.71 -3.10
CA HIS A 324 15.12 5.76 -2.25
C HIS A 324 16.58 5.49 -1.84
N ASP A 325 17.01 4.23 -1.69
CA ASP A 325 18.42 3.92 -1.41
C ASP A 325 19.29 3.96 -2.67
N HIS A 326 19.71 5.16 -3.07
CA HIS A 326 20.63 5.39 -4.19
C HIS A 326 21.98 4.65 -4.10
N LYS A 327 22.35 4.13 -2.91
CA LYS A 327 23.58 3.34 -2.72
C LYS A 327 23.28 1.82 -2.71
N GLY A 328 22.01 1.44 -2.65
CA GLY A 328 21.49 0.09 -2.54
C GLY A 328 21.73 -0.53 -1.15
N PHE A 329 20.73 -1.28 -0.67
CA PHE A 329 20.70 -1.87 0.68
C PHE A 329 21.96 -2.63 1.10
N PHE A 330 22.60 -3.34 0.16
CA PHE A 330 23.71 -4.26 0.42
C PHE A 330 25.09 -3.65 0.19
N ARG A 331 26.08 -4.10 0.97
CA ARG A 331 27.47 -3.60 0.95
C ARG A 331 28.51 -4.66 0.55
N GLY A 332 29.66 -4.20 0.06
CA GLY A 332 30.79 -5.05 -0.32
C GLY A 332 30.38 -6.13 -1.32
N ARG A 333 30.81 -7.38 -1.09
CA ARG A 333 30.48 -8.54 -1.95
C ARG A 333 28.99 -8.84 -2.12
N PHE A 334 28.11 -8.26 -1.29
CA PHE A 334 26.66 -8.46 -1.39
C PHE A 334 25.95 -7.43 -2.29
N GLN A 335 26.67 -6.44 -2.85
CA GLN A 335 26.08 -5.41 -3.72
C GLN A 335 25.36 -5.97 -4.95
N CYS A 336 25.71 -7.17 -5.42
CA CYS A 336 24.98 -7.87 -6.49
C CYS A 336 23.50 -8.14 -6.14
N LEU A 337 23.15 -8.20 -4.85
CA LEU A 337 21.78 -8.41 -4.38
C LEU A 337 20.90 -7.15 -4.47
N ASN A 338 21.47 -5.96 -4.73
CA ASN A 338 20.70 -4.72 -4.84
C ASN A 338 19.68 -4.74 -5.99
N GLY A 339 19.94 -5.51 -7.06
CA GLY A 339 18.99 -5.68 -8.16
C GLY A 339 17.82 -6.63 -7.85
N VAL A 340 17.91 -7.47 -6.81
CA VAL A 340 16.96 -8.58 -6.57
C VAL A 340 15.52 -8.09 -6.34
N VAL A 341 15.34 -6.90 -5.76
CA VAL A 341 14.02 -6.33 -5.54
C VAL A 341 13.32 -6.05 -6.87
N GLU A 342 13.86 -5.14 -7.68
CA GLU A 342 13.23 -4.71 -8.94
C GLU A 342 13.27 -5.78 -10.04
N TRP A 343 14.33 -6.58 -10.12
CA TRP A 343 14.57 -7.48 -11.25
C TRP A 343 14.13 -8.93 -11.02
N TRP A 344 13.85 -9.32 -9.78
CA TRP A 344 13.43 -10.69 -9.45
C TRP A 344 12.14 -10.73 -8.64
N ILE A 345 12.04 -9.98 -7.54
CA ILE A 345 10.87 -10.07 -6.64
C ILE A 345 9.65 -9.40 -7.25
N THR A 346 9.74 -8.11 -7.55
CA THR A 346 8.56 -7.31 -7.87
C THR A 346 7.95 -7.48 -9.27
N PRO A 347 8.61 -8.09 -10.28
CA PRO A 347 7.93 -8.47 -11.53
C PRO A 347 6.74 -9.41 -11.31
N PHE A 348 6.81 -10.33 -10.33
CA PHE A 348 5.68 -11.18 -9.95
C PHE A 348 4.54 -10.42 -9.23
N TYR A 349 4.83 -9.20 -8.78
CA TYR A 349 3.87 -8.22 -8.26
C TYR A 349 3.59 -7.09 -9.26
N GLY A 350 3.84 -7.31 -10.55
CA GLY A 350 3.44 -6.37 -11.58
C GLY A 350 4.30 -5.10 -11.71
N VAL A 351 5.48 -5.04 -11.09
CA VAL A 351 6.42 -3.92 -11.25
C VAL A 351 7.28 -4.12 -12.50
N VAL A 352 7.36 -3.09 -13.34
CA VAL A 352 8.37 -3.00 -14.42
C VAL A 352 9.73 -2.62 -13.80
N PRO A 353 10.80 -3.42 -13.98
CA PRO A 353 12.13 -3.11 -13.42
C PRO A 353 12.64 -1.74 -13.89
N ASN A 354 13.47 -1.08 -13.09
CA ASN A 354 13.94 0.31 -13.27
C ASN A 354 12.84 1.39 -13.33
N ASN A 355 11.60 1.09 -13.71
CA ASN A 355 10.55 2.09 -13.83
C ASN A 355 10.23 2.72 -12.49
N TYR A 356 10.03 1.90 -11.46
CA TYR A 356 9.69 2.40 -10.13
C TYR A 356 10.74 3.38 -9.62
N SER A 357 12.01 2.97 -9.51
CA SER A 357 13.08 3.85 -9.04
C SER A 357 13.23 5.13 -9.88
N ILE A 358 13.18 5.04 -11.22
CA ILE A 358 13.40 6.21 -12.08
C ILE A 358 12.21 7.17 -12.03
N ALA A 359 10.99 6.66 -12.23
CA ALA A 359 9.80 7.48 -12.29
C ALA A 359 9.47 8.07 -10.91
N HIS A 360 9.58 7.29 -9.84
CA HIS A 360 9.36 7.79 -8.48
C HIS A 360 10.40 8.85 -8.10
N MET A 361 11.69 8.64 -8.39
CA MET A 361 12.75 9.58 -7.95
C MET A 361 12.90 10.82 -8.84
N LYS A 362 12.73 10.68 -10.15
CA LYS A 362 13.06 11.74 -11.13
C LYS A 362 11.83 12.45 -11.70
N ILE A 363 10.63 11.93 -11.40
CA ILE A 363 9.35 12.56 -11.73
C ILE A 363 8.59 12.82 -10.43
N HIS A 364 8.13 11.79 -9.72
CA HIS A 364 7.23 11.99 -8.58
C HIS A 364 7.87 12.82 -7.45
N HIS A 365 9.07 12.49 -6.99
CA HIS A 365 9.82 13.26 -5.99
C HIS A 365 10.49 14.53 -6.53
N ARG A 366 10.38 14.81 -7.83
CA ARG A 366 10.81 16.09 -8.41
C ARG A 366 9.71 17.15 -8.33
N TRP A 367 8.45 16.72 -8.38
CA TRP A 367 7.29 17.60 -8.46
C TRP A 367 6.26 17.37 -7.35
N HIS A 368 6.37 16.32 -6.53
CA HIS A 368 5.49 16.04 -5.40
C HIS A 368 4.00 16.08 -5.77
N ASN A 369 3.62 15.38 -6.86
CA ASN A 369 2.26 15.37 -7.45
C ASN A 369 1.75 16.73 -7.98
N ASP A 370 2.63 17.68 -8.23
CA ASP A 370 2.29 18.99 -8.82
C ASP A 370 2.02 18.93 -10.34
N VAL A 371 1.73 20.08 -10.96
CA VAL A 371 1.30 20.25 -12.37
C VAL A 371 2.24 19.68 -13.46
N ASP A 372 3.47 19.34 -13.13
CA ASP A 372 4.43 18.71 -14.07
C ASP A 372 4.63 17.20 -13.81
N ASP A 373 3.98 16.63 -12.78
CA ASP A 373 3.96 15.20 -12.53
C ASP A 373 3.05 14.47 -13.55
N VAL A 374 3.56 13.38 -14.13
CA VAL A 374 2.86 12.61 -15.19
C VAL A 374 1.63 11.87 -14.70
N HIS A 375 1.46 11.75 -13.38
CA HIS A 375 0.30 11.14 -12.75
C HIS A 375 -0.35 12.05 -11.69
N THR A 376 -0.28 13.39 -11.82
CA THR A 376 -1.08 14.24 -10.94
C THR A 376 -2.60 14.08 -11.16
N ASN A 377 -3.34 14.31 -10.08
CA ASN A 377 -4.81 14.39 -10.03
C ASN A 377 -5.32 15.82 -9.82
N LEU A 378 -4.46 16.85 -9.90
CA LEU A 378 -4.78 18.24 -9.57
C LEU A 378 -5.91 18.88 -10.41
N ASP A 379 -6.14 18.42 -11.62
CA ASP A 379 -7.23 18.87 -12.51
C ASP A 379 -8.59 18.17 -12.25
N LEU A 380 -8.68 17.35 -11.19
CA LEU A 380 -9.85 16.51 -10.89
C LEU A 380 -10.51 16.89 -9.55
N ASP A 381 -11.84 16.78 -9.48
CA ASP A 381 -12.59 16.83 -8.19
C ASP A 381 -12.57 15.43 -7.57
N ARG A 382 -11.86 15.27 -6.44
CA ARG A 382 -11.68 13.96 -5.80
C ARG A 382 -12.95 13.46 -5.10
N THR A 383 -13.99 14.29 -4.93
CA THR A 383 -15.29 13.90 -4.34
C THR A 383 -16.23 13.18 -5.31
N VAL A 384 -15.79 12.98 -6.57
CA VAL A 384 -16.56 12.31 -7.64
C VAL A 384 -15.85 11.02 -8.06
N LEU A 385 -16.52 9.86 -7.95
CA LEU A 385 -15.95 8.56 -8.32
C LEU A 385 -15.50 8.50 -9.80
N GLY A 386 -16.20 9.23 -10.69
CA GLY A 386 -15.79 9.36 -12.10
C GLY A 386 -14.40 9.98 -12.30
N SER A 387 -13.94 10.82 -11.38
CA SER A 387 -12.58 11.37 -11.39
C SER A 387 -11.53 10.29 -11.16
N PHE A 388 -11.80 9.33 -10.26
CA PHE A 388 -10.92 8.18 -10.06
C PHE A 388 -10.83 7.32 -11.34
N LEU A 389 -11.94 7.13 -12.05
CA LEU A 389 -11.94 6.40 -13.34
C LEU A 389 -11.15 7.14 -14.44
N ILE A 390 -11.17 8.47 -14.47
CA ILE A 390 -10.32 9.30 -15.36
C ILE A 390 -8.84 9.25 -14.93
N TYR A 391 -8.59 9.06 -13.62
CA TYR A 391 -7.25 8.96 -13.05
C TYR A 391 -6.58 7.59 -13.25
N THR A 392 -7.33 6.49 -13.24
CA THR A 392 -6.80 5.12 -13.44
C THR A 392 -5.79 5.00 -14.59
N PRO A 393 -6.11 5.35 -15.85
CA PRO A 393 -5.15 5.24 -16.94
C PRO A 393 -3.89 6.11 -16.72
N ARG A 394 -3.98 7.19 -15.93
CA ARG A 394 -2.85 8.07 -15.56
C ARG A 394 -1.80 7.32 -14.78
N PHE A 395 -2.24 6.66 -13.73
CA PHE A 395 -1.38 5.82 -12.94
C PHE A 395 -0.91 4.60 -13.76
N THR A 396 -1.74 4.03 -14.63
CA THR A 396 -1.36 2.88 -15.47
C THR A 396 -0.26 3.20 -16.49
N LEU A 397 -0.28 4.35 -17.19
CA LEU A 397 0.87 4.71 -18.05
C LEU A 397 2.12 5.10 -17.25
N TYR A 398 1.96 5.59 -16.02
CA TYR A 398 3.08 5.81 -15.10
C TYR A 398 3.71 4.48 -14.69
N TRP A 399 2.89 3.51 -14.28
CA TRP A 399 3.30 2.21 -13.78
C TRP A 399 3.91 1.29 -14.84
N THR A 400 3.43 1.38 -16.08
CA THR A 400 4.02 0.72 -17.26
C THR A 400 5.33 1.38 -17.72
N GLY A 401 5.62 2.61 -17.27
CA GLY A 401 6.77 3.40 -17.68
C GLY A 401 6.59 4.18 -18.98
N LEU A 402 5.41 4.13 -19.59
CA LEU A 402 5.11 4.81 -20.86
C LEU A 402 5.09 6.34 -20.71
N SER A 403 4.42 6.89 -19.69
CA SER A 403 4.43 8.35 -19.47
C SER A 403 5.78 8.86 -18.92
N PRO A 404 6.50 8.13 -18.03
CA PRO A 404 7.91 8.41 -17.73
C PRO A 404 8.81 8.44 -18.97
N ALA A 405 8.71 7.44 -19.86
CA ALA A 405 9.52 7.40 -21.08
C ALA A 405 9.25 8.61 -21.99
N ALA A 406 7.98 8.97 -22.19
CA ALA A 406 7.59 10.14 -22.96
C ALA A 406 8.13 11.45 -22.35
N LEU A 407 8.08 11.61 -21.01
CA LEU A 407 8.58 12.81 -20.35
C LEU A 407 10.11 12.90 -20.36
N LEU A 408 10.81 11.79 -20.11
CA LEU A 408 12.29 11.73 -20.16
C LEU A 408 12.81 12.03 -21.58
N ALA A 409 12.14 11.50 -22.62
CA ALA A 409 12.46 11.81 -24.01
C ALA A 409 12.21 13.30 -24.33
N LYS A 410 11.06 13.85 -23.94
CA LYS A 410 10.72 15.28 -24.11
C LYS A 410 11.74 16.21 -23.42
N ARG A 411 12.32 15.77 -22.29
CA ARG A 411 13.31 16.53 -21.50
C ARG A 411 14.77 16.24 -21.90
N GLY A 412 15.02 15.35 -22.86
CA GLY A 412 16.37 15.00 -23.31
C GLY A 412 17.18 14.19 -22.28
N GLU A 413 16.54 13.55 -21.30
CA GLU A 413 17.20 12.78 -20.23
C GLU A 413 17.57 11.35 -20.68
N TRP A 414 18.28 11.25 -21.80
CA TRP A 414 18.56 10.00 -22.52
C TRP A 414 19.20 8.90 -21.65
N ALA A 415 20.05 9.27 -20.69
CA ALA A 415 20.69 8.31 -19.79
C ALA A 415 19.68 7.61 -18.84
N LEU A 416 18.66 8.33 -18.36
CA LEU A 416 17.57 7.77 -17.55
C LEU A 416 16.60 7.00 -18.45
N LEU A 417 16.26 7.55 -19.63
CA LEU A 417 15.41 6.88 -20.60
C LEU A 417 15.97 5.50 -21.00
N TRP A 418 17.27 5.39 -21.29
CA TRP A 418 17.88 4.10 -21.62
C TRP A 418 17.94 3.11 -20.46
N GLN A 419 17.93 3.57 -19.20
CA GLN A 419 17.80 2.67 -18.05
C GLN A 419 16.36 2.16 -17.92
N LEU A 420 15.37 3.05 -18.02
CA LEU A 420 13.95 2.72 -18.05
C LEU A 420 13.61 1.72 -19.17
N LEU A 421 14.04 2.02 -20.40
CA LEU A 421 13.76 1.18 -21.58
C LEU A 421 14.38 -0.22 -21.48
N LYS A 422 15.51 -0.41 -20.78
CA LYS A 422 16.06 -1.77 -20.51
C LYS A 422 15.13 -2.59 -19.63
N GLY A 423 14.56 -1.99 -18.58
CA GLY A 423 13.61 -2.65 -17.69
C GLY A 423 12.29 -2.96 -18.37
N MET A 424 11.75 -2.00 -19.14
CA MET A 424 10.58 -2.20 -19.99
C MET A 424 10.80 -3.32 -21.02
N ALA A 425 11.93 -3.31 -21.74
CA ALA A 425 12.25 -4.33 -22.75
C ALA A 425 12.38 -5.73 -22.13
N ALA A 426 12.96 -5.86 -20.94
CA ALA A 426 13.02 -7.13 -20.22
C ALA A 426 11.62 -7.62 -19.80
N TYR A 427 10.84 -6.76 -19.14
CA TYR A 427 9.51 -7.12 -18.64
C TYR A 427 8.52 -7.46 -19.76
N TYR A 428 8.38 -6.58 -20.76
CA TYR A 428 7.49 -6.80 -21.89
C TYR A 428 8.03 -7.87 -22.86
N GLY A 429 9.34 -8.07 -22.95
CA GLY A 429 9.93 -9.20 -23.65
C GLY A 429 9.49 -10.54 -23.02
N ILE A 430 9.56 -10.66 -21.69
CA ILE A 430 9.03 -11.83 -20.96
C ILE A 430 7.52 -11.97 -21.18
N THR A 431 6.74 -10.89 -21.12
CA THR A 431 5.30 -10.90 -21.43
C THR A 431 5.02 -11.49 -22.81
N VAL A 432 5.74 -11.05 -23.85
CA VAL A 432 5.59 -11.57 -25.23
C VAL A 432 5.98 -13.03 -25.32
N LEU A 433 7.08 -13.46 -24.68
CA LEU A 433 7.51 -14.87 -24.67
C LEU A 433 6.46 -15.78 -24.00
N ILE A 434 5.90 -15.37 -22.86
CA ILE A 434 4.84 -16.12 -22.17
C ILE A 434 3.55 -16.11 -23.02
N TRP A 435 3.21 -14.99 -23.64
CA TRP A 435 2.05 -14.87 -24.53
C TRP A 435 2.14 -15.82 -25.73
N CYS A 436 3.29 -15.88 -26.41
CA CYS A 436 3.53 -16.78 -27.53
C CYS A 436 3.45 -18.26 -27.15
N TRP A 437 3.73 -18.61 -25.88
CA TRP A 437 3.58 -19.96 -25.36
C TRP A 437 2.13 -20.28 -24.92
N SER A 438 1.51 -19.42 -24.11
CA SER A 438 0.12 -19.57 -23.67
C SER A 438 -0.50 -18.22 -23.30
N PRO A 439 -1.35 -17.63 -24.17
CA PRO A 439 -2.03 -16.36 -23.89
C PRO A 439 -2.87 -16.41 -22.61
N LEU A 440 -3.54 -17.54 -22.32
CA LEU A 440 -4.33 -17.72 -21.10
C LEU A 440 -3.46 -17.69 -19.84
N PHE A 441 -2.28 -18.32 -19.85
CA PHE A 441 -1.36 -18.25 -18.71
C PHE A 441 -0.80 -16.83 -18.54
N CYS A 442 -0.42 -16.19 -19.66
CA CYS A 442 0.07 -14.83 -19.67
C CYS A 442 -0.96 -13.87 -19.04
N LEU A 443 -2.22 -13.93 -19.48
CA LEU A 443 -3.31 -13.15 -18.90
C LEU A 443 -3.50 -13.42 -17.41
N ALA A 444 -3.61 -14.71 -17.04
CA ALA A 444 -4.02 -15.13 -15.70
C ALA A 444 -2.95 -14.94 -14.61
N TYR A 445 -1.67 -15.10 -14.93
CA TYR A 445 -0.59 -15.18 -13.93
C TYR A 445 0.50 -14.11 -14.09
N TRP A 446 0.53 -13.36 -15.20
CA TRP A 446 1.55 -12.34 -15.47
C TRP A 446 0.95 -10.95 -15.72
N VAL A 447 0.00 -10.83 -16.64
CA VAL A 447 -0.71 -9.57 -16.94
C VAL A 447 -1.68 -9.21 -15.81
N TYR A 448 -2.42 -10.16 -15.24
CA TYR A 448 -3.33 -9.87 -14.14
C TYR A 448 -2.62 -9.23 -12.93
N PRO A 449 -1.49 -9.75 -12.39
CA PRO A 449 -0.73 -9.07 -11.34
C PRO A 449 -0.24 -7.66 -11.73
N HIS A 450 0.07 -7.42 -13.01
CA HIS A 450 0.41 -6.08 -13.51
C HIS A 450 -0.76 -5.11 -13.43
N MET A 451 -1.92 -5.49 -13.99
CA MET A 451 -3.14 -4.66 -13.95
C MET A 451 -3.68 -4.48 -12.52
N GLU A 452 -3.56 -5.50 -11.68
CA GLU A 452 -3.90 -5.42 -10.26
C GLU A 452 -3.01 -4.40 -9.53
N ALA A 453 -1.69 -4.44 -9.75
CA ALA A 453 -0.77 -3.46 -9.20
C ALA A 453 -1.08 -2.03 -9.71
N CYS A 454 -1.38 -1.87 -11.01
CA CYS A 454 -1.83 -0.60 -11.57
C CYS A 454 -3.03 -0.04 -10.79
N VAL A 455 -4.12 -0.79 -10.62
CA VAL A 455 -5.34 -0.27 -9.97
C VAL A 455 -5.20 -0.11 -8.46
N LEU A 456 -4.59 -1.07 -7.75
CA LEU A 456 -4.45 -0.98 -6.29
C LEU A 456 -3.54 0.19 -5.90
N LEU A 457 -2.41 0.38 -6.60
CA LEU A 457 -1.50 1.48 -6.31
C LEU A 457 -1.98 2.81 -6.90
N CYS A 458 -2.79 2.78 -7.96
CA CYS A 458 -3.57 3.95 -8.40
C CYS A 458 -4.46 4.47 -7.28
N ALA A 459 -5.24 3.60 -6.62
CA ALA A 459 -6.09 3.99 -5.50
C ALA A 459 -5.27 4.61 -4.35
N ILE A 460 -4.18 3.95 -3.95
CA ILE A 460 -3.30 4.43 -2.88
C ILE A 460 -2.66 5.78 -3.25
N SER A 461 -2.10 5.92 -4.46
CA SER A 461 -1.54 7.17 -4.99
C SER A 461 -2.57 8.30 -5.07
N TYR A 462 -3.79 7.98 -5.50
CA TYR A 462 -4.89 8.95 -5.61
C TYR A 462 -5.30 9.49 -4.24
N LEU A 463 -5.36 8.63 -3.21
CA LEU A 463 -5.63 9.03 -1.83
C LEU A 463 -4.48 9.87 -1.26
N TRP A 464 -3.24 9.38 -1.38
CA TRP A 464 -2.06 10.03 -0.81
C TRP A 464 -1.94 11.49 -1.22
N HIS A 465 -2.42 11.82 -2.44
CA HIS A 465 -2.43 13.16 -3.02
C HIS A 465 -3.84 13.70 -3.32
N ALA A 466 -4.84 13.31 -2.53
CA ALA A 466 -6.24 13.72 -2.78
C ALA A 466 -6.56 15.14 -2.30
N PHE A 467 -5.88 15.62 -1.26
CA PHE A 467 -6.22 16.83 -0.50
C PHE A 467 -5.33 17.98 -0.94
N VAL A 468 -5.90 19.13 -1.31
CA VAL A 468 -5.12 20.25 -1.89
C VAL A 468 -5.55 21.56 -1.26
N GLU A 469 -4.61 22.44 -0.92
CA GLU A 469 -4.94 23.80 -0.50
C GLU A 469 -5.00 24.74 -1.71
N GLU A 470 -6.09 25.50 -1.86
CA GLU A 470 -6.31 26.33 -3.04
C GLU A 470 -5.26 27.46 -3.18
N SER A 471 -4.80 27.99 -2.05
CA SER A 471 -3.77 29.04 -2.02
C SER A 471 -2.34 28.53 -2.20
N ASP A 472 -2.10 27.22 -2.05
CA ASP A 472 -0.76 26.61 -2.10
C ASP A 472 -0.85 25.12 -2.52
N PRO A 473 -1.13 24.81 -3.82
CA PRO A 473 -1.54 23.47 -4.23
C PRO A 473 -0.49 22.36 -4.11
N GLY A 474 0.80 22.72 -4.06
CA GLY A 474 1.91 21.77 -3.88
C GLY A 474 2.51 21.79 -2.48
N ASN A 475 1.82 22.36 -1.50
CA ASN A 475 2.24 22.31 -0.10
C ASN A 475 2.30 20.86 0.38
N GLN A 476 3.50 20.32 0.60
CA GLN A 476 3.68 18.89 0.89
C GLN A 476 3.00 18.44 2.19
N TYR A 477 2.84 19.32 3.17
CA TYR A 477 2.14 19.02 4.43
C TYR A 477 0.61 18.90 4.27
N VAL A 478 0.05 19.48 3.20
CA VAL A 478 -1.38 19.37 2.87
C VAL A 478 -1.61 18.32 1.79
N ASN A 479 -0.76 18.32 0.74
CA ASN A 479 -0.92 17.45 -0.41
C ASN A 479 -0.50 16.01 -0.14
N SER A 480 0.33 15.76 0.87
CA SER A 480 0.65 14.41 1.33
C SER A 480 -0.08 14.12 2.65
N VAL A 481 -0.67 12.95 2.78
CA VAL A 481 -1.35 12.53 4.01
C VAL A 481 -0.32 12.06 5.07
N THR A 482 -0.61 12.21 6.36
CA THR A 482 0.06 11.45 7.44
C THR A 482 -0.97 10.67 8.24
N ILE A 483 -0.70 9.40 8.53
CA ILE A 483 -1.57 8.56 9.39
C ILE A 483 -0.83 8.27 10.70
N LEU A 484 -1.43 8.64 11.82
CA LEU A 484 -0.94 8.34 13.16
C LEU A 484 -1.62 7.08 13.69
N GLU A 485 -0.88 6.20 14.35
CA GLU A 485 -1.44 4.96 14.93
C GLU A 485 -2.18 4.09 13.87
N GLY A 486 -1.68 4.08 12.63
CA GLY A 486 -2.31 3.38 11.51
C GLY A 486 -2.23 1.86 11.58
N HIS A 487 -3.23 1.18 11.00
CA HIS A 487 -3.47 -0.25 11.22
C HIS A 487 -2.69 -1.19 10.27
N ASP A 488 -2.16 -0.69 9.15
CA ASP A 488 -1.37 -1.44 8.15
C ASP A 488 0.04 -0.87 7.93
N ASN A 489 0.60 -0.17 8.92
CA ASN A 489 1.82 0.61 8.76
C ASN A 489 3.07 -0.26 8.48
N VAL A 490 3.44 -0.39 7.20
CA VAL A 490 4.65 -1.09 6.76
C VAL A 490 5.83 -0.12 6.74
N TRP A 491 6.83 -0.31 7.60
CA TRP A 491 8.05 0.51 7.64
C TRP A 491 7.79 2.03 7.58
N ASN A 492 6.84 2.52 8.39
CA ASN A 492 6.52 3.94 8.56
C ASN A 492 6.15 4.68 7.26
N GLU A 493 5.53 4.02 6.27
CA GLU A 493 5.01 4.71 5.08
C GLU A 493 3.87 5.69 5.41
N ASP A 494 3.12 5.46 6.50
CA ASP A 494 2.08 6.37 6.97
C ASP A 494 2.56 7.82 7.16
N TYR A 495 3.88 8.03 7.31
CA TYR A 495 4.50 9.35 7.38
C TYR A 495 4.83 9.89 5.98
N HIS A 496 3.88 9.83 5.04
CA HIS A 496 4.08 10.19 3.63
C HIS A 496 4.40 11.69 3.40
N VAL A 497 4.13 12.58 4.37
CA VAL A 497 4.70 13.93 4.37
C VAL A 497 6.22 13.92 4.61
N VAL A 498 6.72 13.12 5.57
CA VAL A 498 8.17 12.97 5.82
C VAL A 498 8.85 12.33 4.61
N HIS A 499 8.16 11.40 3.95
CA HIS A 499 8.63 10.79 2.71
C HIS A 499 8.93 11.81 1.61
N HIS A 500 8.07 12.80 1.39
CA HIS A 500 8.29 13.85 0.39
C HIS A 500 9.25 14.95 0.86
N HIS A 501 9.13 15.39 2.11
CA HIS A 501 9.92 16.50 2.63
C HIS A 501 11.36 16.10 2.98
N ALA A 502 11.55 14.86 3.42
CA ALA A 502 12.83 14.31 3.85
C ALA A 502 13.00 12.87 3.34
N PRO A 503 13.11 12.64 2.01
CA PRO A 503 13.20 11.29 1.42
C PRO A 503 14.40 10.47 1.89
N ASN A 504 15.48 11.14 2.34
CA ASN A 504 16.65 10.49 2.95
C ASN A 504 16.44 10.11 4.43
N CYS A 505 15.32 10.47 5.05
CA CYS A 505 15.00 10.09 6.42
C CYS A 505 14.82 8.58 6.50
N HIS A 506 15.62 7.91 7.33
CA HIS A 506 15.43 6.49 7.56
C HIS A 506 14.07 6.27 8.24
N TRP A 507 13.32 5.27 7.80
CA TRP A 507 11.92 5.08 8.20
C TRP A 507 11.71 4.97 9.72
N THR A 508 12.66 4.39 10.47
CA THR A 508 12.60 4.35 11.95
C THR A 508 12.56 5.73 12.60
N ASP A 509 13.07 6.74 11.91
CA ASP A 509 13.29 8.08 12.42
C ASP A 509 12.14 9.02 12.00
N ALA A 510 11.28 8.59 11.05
CA ALA A 510 10.14 9.38 10.56
C ALA A 510 9.16 9.84 11.67
N PRO A 511 8.83 9.03 12.70
CA PRO A 511 8.03 9.51 13.83
C PRO A 511 8.74 10.62 14.63
N ALA A 512 10.05 10.54 14.80
CA ALA A 512 10.84 11.58 15.47
C ALA A 512 10.95 12.85 14.62
N HIS A 513 11.11 12.69 13.29
CA HIS A 513 11.09 13.79 12.33
C HIS A 513 9.73 14.53 12.36
N PHE A 514 8.60 13.80 12.39
CA PHE A 514 7.27 14.39 12.55
C PHE A 514 7.17 15.24 13.83
N GLN A 515 7.64 14.71 14.97
CA GLN A 515 7.62 15.45 16.25
C GLN A 515 8.51 16.70 16.22
N GLN A 516 9.71 16.62 15.62
CA GLN A 516 10.63 17.75 15.49
C GLN A 516 10.06 18.89 14.63
N HIS A 517 9.20 18.56 13.67
CA HIS A 517 8.61 19.51 12.71
C HIS A 517 7.13 19.83 13.02
N TRP A 518 6.63 19.45 14.20
CA TRP A 518 5.23 19.59 14.61
C TRP A 518 4.62 20.97 14.31
N GLU A 519 5.36 22.05 14.58
CA GLU A 519 4.90 23.42 14.34
C GLU A 519 4.62 23.72 12.86
N GLN A 520 5.36 23.10 11.94
CA GLN A 520 5.17 23.26 10.49
C GLN A 520 3.87 22.57 10.03
N TYR A 521 3.63 21.34 10.50
CA TYR A 521 2.36 20.64 10.29
C TYR A 521 1.18 21.44 10.87
N ALA A 522 1.35 22.00 12.08
CA ALA A 522 0.33 22.77 12.75
C ALA A 522 0.10 24.16 12.11
N ALA A 523 1.08 24.74 11.41
CA ALA A 523 0.97 26.06 10.78
C ALA A 523 0.02 26.09 9.57
N VAL A 524 -0.10 24.98 8.84
CA VAL A 524 -0.91 24.88 7.60
C VAL A 524 -2.13 23.96 7.75
N THR A 525 -2.43 23.52 8.97
CA THR A 525 -3.41 22.45 9.27
C THR A 525 -3.17 21.26 8.35
N ALA A 526 -2.02 20.61 8.50
CA ALA A 526 -1.60 19.50 7.66
C ALA A 526 -2.64 18.37 7.56
N THR A 527 -2.59 17.58 6.48
CA THR A 527 -3.56 16.51 6.24
C THR A 527 -3.20 15.27 7.05
N ILE A 528 -3.69 15.20 8.29
CA ILE A 528 -3.36 14.14 9.25
C ILE A 528 -4.62 13.38 9.66
N PHE A 529 -4.54 12.05 9.64
CA PHE A 529 -5.55 11.15 10.20
C PHE A 529 -4.96 10.31 11.34
N ARG A 530 -5.81 9.66 12.14
CA ARG A 530 -5.43 8.76 13.23
C ARG A 530 -6.32 7.52 13.28
N ASP A 531 -5.77 6.40 13.76
CA ASP A 531 -6.52 5.16 14.07
C ASP A 531 -7.32 4.64 12.85
N THR A 532 -6.64 4.53 11.72
CA THR A 532 -7.22 4.14 10.42
C THR A 532 -6.14 3.60 9.47
N GLU A 533 -6.51 3.31 8.24
CA GLU A 533 -5.62 2.87 7.16
C GLU A 533 -6.06 3.45 5.81
N GLU A 534 -5.17 3.44 4.82
CA GLU A 534 -5.41 3.95 3.48
C GLU A 534 -6.62 3.30 2.81
N GLY A 535 -6.81 1.99 3.02
CA GLY A 535 -7.97 1.26 2.53
C GLY A 535 -9.30 1.77 3.11
N MET A 536 -9.32 2.17 4.37
CA MET A 536 -10.51 2.72 5.04
C MET A 536 -10.76 4.18 4.64
N LEU A 537 -9.70 4.99 4.51
CA LEU A 537 -9.79 6.34 3.95
C LEU A 537 -10.30 6.32 2.50
N LEU A 538 -9.83 5.40 1.65
CA LEU A 538 -10.35 5.18 0.30
C LEU A 538 -11.82 4.77 0.29
N LYS A 539 -12.20 3.84 1.17
CA LYS A 539 -13.60 3.41 1.34
C LYS A 539 -14.48 4.62 1.67
N TRP A 540 -14.11 5.43 2.66
CA TRP A 540 -14.87 6.63 3.03
C TRP A 540 -14.89 7.69 1.92
N LEU A 541 -13.82 7.83 1.13
CA LEU A 541 -13.78 8.75 -0.01
C LEU A 541 -14.81 8.36 -1.07
N PHE A 542 -14.84 7.09 -1.47
CA PHE A 542 -15.76 6.60 -2.50
C PHE A 542 -17.21 6.49 -2.00
N GLU A 543 -17.43 6.18 -0.72
CA GLU A 543 -18.75 6.23 -0.07
C GLU A 543 -19.21 7.66 0.24
N LYS A 544 -18.35 8.67 0.08
CA LYS A 544 -18.56 10.08 0.48
C LYS A 544 -18.86 10.26 1.97
N ASN A 545 -18.33 9.36 2.81
CA ASN A 545 -18.50 9.35 4.25
C ASN A 545 -17.50 10.33 4.92
N PHE A 546 -17.68 11.62 4.61
CA PHE A 546 -16.82 12.69 5.12
C PHE A 546 -16.96 12.90 6.64
N ASP A 547 -18.05 12.44 7.24
CA ASP A 547 -18.22 12.38 8.70
C ASP A 547 -17.22 11.43 9.35
N LYS A 548 -17.06 10.20 8.81
CA LYS A 548 -16.02 9.29 9.31
C LYS A 548 -14.61 9.81 9.05
N MET A 549 -14.36 10.48 7.91
CA MET A 549 -13.07 11.15 7.71
C MET A 549 -12.80 12.24 8.76
N ALA A 550 -13.80 13.08 9.08
CA ALA A 550 -13.66 14.17 10.05
C ALA A 550 -13.47 13.68 11.50
N GLU A 551 -14.10 12.56 11.87
CA GLU A 551 -13.91 11.86 13.16
C GLU A 551 -12.44 11.44 13.36
N HIS A 552 -11.81 10.89 12.32
CA HIS A 552 -10.42 10.45 12.34
C HIS A 552 -9.39 11.56 12.00
N PHE A 553 -9.83 12.76 11.57
CA PHE A 553 -8.93 13.85 11.18
C PHE A 553 -8.34 14.57 12.40
N VAL A 554 -7.01 14.72 12.41
CA VAL A 554 -6.26 15.33 13.51
C VAL A 554 -5.96 16.79 13.19
N ASP A 555 -6.67 17.70 13.84
CA ASP A 555 -6.24 19.09 13.94
C ASP A 555 -5.25 19.22 15.11
N LEU A 556 -3.98 19.50 14.78
CA LEU A 556 -2.89 19.64 15.75
C LEU A 556 -3.07 20.83 16.71
N ARG A 557 -3.87 21.83 16.34
CA ARG A 557 -4.16 22.99 17.20
C ARG A 557 -5.38 22.79 18.09
N GLY A 558 -6.21 21.78 17.82
CA GLY A 558 -7.47 21.54 18.54
C GLY A 558 -8.49 22.69 18.43
N GLN A 559 -8.44 23.44 17.33
CA GLN A 559 -9.27 24.62 17.07
C GLN A 559 -10.51 24.29 16.23
N LEU A 560 -10.44 23.27 15.37
CA LEU A 560 -11.54 22.90 14.46
C LEU A 560 -12.55 21.95 15.12
N THR A 561 -13.83 22.35 15.08
CA THR A 561 -14.97 21.47 15.36
C THR A 561 -15.11 20.37 14.30
N HIS A 562 -15.92 19.34 14.57
CA HIS A 562 -16.20 18.25 13.63
C HIS A 562 -16.70 18.75 12.26
N GLU A 563 -17.67 19.67 12.24
CA GLU A 563 -18.22 20.23 11.00
C GLU A 563 -17.18 21.07 10.25
N GLU A 564 -16.28 21.78 10.95
CA GLU A 564 -15.19 22.52 10.30
C GLU A 564 -14.13 21.60 9.70
N LYS A 565 -13.77 20.49 10.38
CA LYS A 565 -12.90 19.45 9.81
C LYS A 565 -13.51 18.84 8.54
N LYS A 566 -14.81 18.50 8.60
CA LYS A 566 -15.58 17.97 7.46
C LYS A 566 -15.63 18.97 6.30
N ALA A 567 -15.91 20.24 6.58
CA ALA A 567 -15.89 21.31 5.58
C ALA A 567 -14.51 21.52 4.96
N LEU A 568 -13.43 21.46 5.77
CA LEU A 568 -12.04 21.54 5.31
C LEU A 568 -11.68 20.37 4.37
N ILE A 569 -12.00 19.14 4.78
CA ILE A 569 -11.83 17.91 3.97
C ILE A 569 -12.56 18.06 2.63
N MET A 570 -13.85 18.41 2.66
CA MET A 570 -14.65 18.57 1.45
C MET A 570 -14.17 19.72 0.56
N ARG A 571 -13.63 20.82 1.13
CA ARG A 571 -12.97 21.88 0.35
C ARG A 571 -11.75 21.34 -0.36
N ARG A 572 -10.80 20.76 0.38
CA ARG A 572 -9.50 20.30 -0.12
C ARG A 572 -9.60 19.21 -1.18
N LEU A 573 -10.61 18.33 -1.10
CA LEU A 573 -10.87 17.30 -2.11
C LEU A 573 -11.47 17.87 -3.42
N ARG A 574 -12.09 19.06 -3.39
CA ARG A 574 -12.74 19.72 -4.53
C ARG A 574 -11.86 20.72 -5.26
N VAL A 575 -10.69 21.06 -4.73
CA VAL A 575 -9.77 22.02 -5.36
C VAL A 575 -9.28 21.45 -6.69
N VAL A 576 -9.63 22.14 -7.78
CA VAL A 576 -9.19 21.85 -9.15
C VAL A 576 -8.24 22.95 -9.59
N VAL A 577 -6.99 22.60 -9.90
CA VAL A 577 -5.98 23.53 -10.37
C VAL A 577 -6.10 23.68 -11.89
N GLY A 578 -6.21 24.91 -12.37
CA GLY A 578 -6.21 25.25 -13.80
C GLY A 578 -4.83 25.72 -14.30
N GLU A 579 -4.75 26.15 -15.57
CA GLU A 579 -3.48 26.58 -16.17
C GLU A 579 -2.80 27.75 -15.43
N THR A 580 -3.60 28.67 -14.90
CA THR A 580 -3.14 29.80 -14.07
C THR A 580 -2.44 29.37 -12.77
N GLY A 581 -2.59 28.10 -12.35
CA GLY A 581 -1.83 27.51 -11.25
C GLY A 581 -0.34 27.31 -11.54
N ARG A 582 0.08 27.32 -12.83
CA ARG A 582 1.49 27.36 -13.23
C ARG A 582 2.12 28.73 -12.96
N ASP A 583 1.41 29.79 -13.37
CA ASP A 583 1.94 31.15 -13.38
C ASP A 583 1.72 31.91 -12.05
N GLY A 584 0.86 31.36 -11.18
CA GLY A 584 0.57 31.87 -9.84
C GLY A 584 1.72 31.74 -8.83
N LYS A 585 2.79 32.52 -9.00
CA LYS A 585 3.90 32.74 -8.02
C LYS A 585 4.85 31.56 -7.72
N ARG A 586 4.70 30.40 -8.36
CA ARG A 586 5.33 29.15 -7.88
C ARG A 586 6.86 29.06 -8.05
N MET A 587 7.39 29.43 -9.22
CA MET A 587 8.79 29.08 -9.59
C MET A 587 9.91 29.85 -8.85
N GLN A 588 9.63 30.99 -8.20
CA GLN A 588 10.67 31.82 -7.56
C GLN A 588 10.76 31.67 -6.03
N ARG A 589 9.78 31.03 -5.37
CA ARG A 589 9.75 30.92 -3.89
C ARG A 589 10.16 29.54 -3.38
N GLU A 590 9.85 28.47 -4.11
CA GLU A 590 10.12 27.11 -3.64
C GLU A 590 11.62 26.76 -3.66
N TRP A 591 12.44 27.41 -4.50
CA TRP A 591 13.91 27.24 -4.43
C TRP A 591 14.54 27.95 -3.21
N ALA A 592 13.90 28.98 -2.66
CA ALA A 592 14.35 29.62 -1.42
C ALA A 592 14.13 28.70 -0.19
N ALA A 593 13.09 27.86 -0.21
CA ALA A 593 12.91 26.82 0.80
C ALA A 593 13.98 25.71 0.71
N THR A 594 14.51 25.43 -0.49
CA THR A 594 15.68 24.55 -0.67
C THR A 594 17.01 25.23 -0.30
N GLU A 595 17.04 26.56 -0.21
CA GLU A 595 18.21 27.31 0.25
C GLU A 595 18.46 27.08 1.75
N THR A 596 17.39 26.93 2.55
CA THR A 596 17.45 26.49 3.96
C THR A 596 18.10 25.10 4.14
N ILE A 597 18.03 24.22 3.13
CA ILE A 597 18.71 22.91 3.18
C ILE A 597 20.21 23.08 2.98
N ARG A 598 20.64 24.01 2.10
CA ARG A 598 22.07 24.33 1.91
C ARG A 598 22.69 25.05 3.08
N THR A 599 21.95 25.92 3.77
CA THR A 599 22.48 26.57 5.00
C THR A 599 22.63 25.57 6.14
N PHE A 600 21.75 24.56 6.26
CA PHE A 600 21.88 23.52 7.28
C PHE A 600 23.04 22.54 7.03
N GLU A 601 23.43 22.32 5.77
CA GLU A 601 24.67 21.59 5.41
C GLU A 601 25.94 22.46 5.50
N ALA A 602 25.83 23.77 5.65
CA ALA A 602 26.96 24.69 5.81
C ALA A 602 27.32 25.00 7.29
N GLU A 603 26.44 24.64 8.23
CA GLU A 603 26.63 24.81 9.68
C GLU A 603 26.97 23.49 10.42
N ARG A 604 27.47 22.47 9.68
CA ARG A 604 27.97 21.20 10.20
C ARG A 604 29.28 20.76 9.53
#